data_AF-A0A4U8Q331-F1
#
_entry.id   AF-A0A4U8Q331-F1
#
_cell.length_a   1.000
_cell.length_b   1.000
_cell.length_c   1.000
_cell.angle_alpha   90.00
_cell.angle_beta   90.00
_cell.angle_gamma   90.00
#
_symmetry.space_group_name_H-M   'P 1'
#
loop_
_entity.id
_entity.type
_entity.pdbx_description
1 polymer ?
#
loop_
_entity_poly.entity_id
_entity_poly.type
_entity_poly.pdbx_seq_one_letter_code
_entity_poly.pdbx_strand_id
1 'polypeptide(L)'
;MKFVEKKRVLFFGLPWTFTKYTITNEYITVNSGLLNHEENDAYMYKIVDVRLDTSLLERLFGLGTVHCYGGDVTNPTLALVHIKNAKQIKNFILEASEEQRIKRRTLNTMDVAGSFDGAQGNVDCDCGGQHMG
;
A
#
# COMPACT_ATOMS: atom_id res chain seq x y z
N MET A 1 -12.37 -6.75 1.58
CA MET A 1 -13.47 -5.76 1.42
C MET A 1 -13.25 -4.99 0.11
N LYS A 2 -14.30 -4.46 -0.53
CA LYS A 2 -14.21 -3.67 -1.77
C LYS A 2 -14.84 -2.30 -1.55
N PHE A 3 -14.06 -1.24 -1.70
CA PHE A 3 -14.56 0.14 -1.61
C PHE A 3 -14.70 0.70 -3.03
N VAL A 4 -15.88 1.19 -3.39
CA VAL A 4 -16.14 1.87 -4.66
C VAL A 4 -16.58 3.29 -4.36
N GLU A 5 -15.75 4.25 -4.72
CA GLU A 5 -16.03 5.67 -4.56
C GLU A 5 -16.00 6.41 -5.89
N LYS A 6 -16.68 7.56 -5.94
CA LYS A 6 -16.75 8.41 -7.13
C LYS A 6 -16.27 9.80 -6.74
N LYS A 7 -15.41 10.38 -7.58
CA LYS A 7 -14.94 11.77 -7.43
C LYS A 7 -16.14 12.73 -7.46
N ARG A 8 -16.19 13.65 -6.51
CA ARG A 8 -17.19 14.74 -6.46
C ARG A 8 -16.46 16.08 -6.43
N VAL A 9 -16.93 17.06 -7.20
CA VAL A 9 -16.35 18.42 -7.19
C VAL A 9 -16.90 19.23 -6.03
N LEU A 10 -15.99 19.98 -5.41
CA LEU A 10 -16.16 20.76 -4.18
C LEU A 10 -17.16 21.93 -4.32
N PHE A 11 -17.45 22.39 -5.54
CA PHE A 11 -18.13 23.67 -5.76
C PHE A 11 -19.60 23.58 -6.20
N PHE A 12 -20.09 22.41 -6.69
CA PHE A 12 -21.44 22.32 -7.27
C PHE A 12 -22.16 20.96 -7.15
N GLY A 13 -21.60 19.95 -6.46
CA GLY A 13 -22.27 18.66 -6.26
C GLY A 13 -22.54 17.83 -7.53
N LEU A 14 -22.20 18.35 -8.71
CA LEU A 14 -22.36 17.72 -10.01
C LEU A 14 -21.20 16.77 -10.32
N PRO A 15 -21.45 15.50 -10.70
CA PRO A 15 -20.40 14.53 -11.05
C PRO A 15 -19.88 14.80 -12.47
N TRP A 16 -19.22 15.92 -12.72
CA TRP A 16 -18.68 16.22 -14.06
C TRP A 16 -17.44 15.35 -14.39
N THR A 17 -16.67 14.97 -13.38
CA THR A 17 -15.59 14.00 -13.54
C THR A 17 -16.14 12.60 -13.25
N PHE A 18 -16.39 11.79 -14.28
CA PHE A 18 -16.73 10.37 -14.16
C PHE A 18 -15.51 9.55 -13.68
N THR A 19 -14.88 9.96 -12.59
CA THR A 19 -13.75 9.24 -12.01
C THR A 19 -14.29 8.24 -10.98
N LYS A 20 -14.09 6.95 -11.23
CA LYS A 20 -14.42 5.86 -10.32
C LYS A 20 -13.15 5.34 -9.68
N TYR A 21 -13.16 5.26 -8.37
CA TYR A 21 -12.10 4.70 -7.54
C TYR A 21 -12.57 3.34 -7.04
N THR A 22 -11.87 2.28 -7.40
CA THR A 22 -12.11 0.93 -6.89
C THR A 22 -10.90 0.51 -6.09
N ILE A 23 -11.07 0.35 -4.79
CA ILE A 23 -10.01 -0.06 -3.88
C ILE A 23 -10.33 -1.48 -3.40
N THR A 24 -9.40 -2.39 -3.63
CA THR A 24 -9.46 -3.78 -3.14
C THR A 24 -8.22 -4.07 -2.29
N ASN A 25 -8.19 -5.23 -1.63
CA ASN A 25 -7.04 -5.67 -0.83
C ASN A 25 -5.78 -5.93 -1.69
N GLU A 26 -5.95 -6.20 -2.99
CA GLU A 26 -4.87 -6.63 -3.88
C GLU A 26 -4.42 -5.52 -4.82
N TYR A 27 -5.35 -4.70 -5.30
CA TYR A 27 -5.08 -3.63 -6.26
C TYR A 27 -6.05 -2.44 -6.08
N ILE A 28 -5.61 -1.30 -6.56
CA ILE A 28 -6.36 -0.04 -6.62
C ILE A 28 -6.51 0.33 -8.09
N THR A 29 -7.75 0.47 -8.54
CA THR A 29 -8.09 0.90 -9.90
C THR A 29 -8.65 2.31 -9.86
N VAL A 30 -8.03 3.20 -10.61
CA VAL A 30 -8.51 4.56 -10.85
C VAL A 30 -8.92 4.65 -12.30
N ASN A 31 -10.22 4.77 -12.51
CA ASN A 31 -10.79 4.94 -13.82
C ASN A 31 -11.22 6.40 -13.97
N SER A 32 -10.59 7.15 -14.87
CA SER A 32 -10.86 8.55 -15.12
C SER A 32 -11.18 8.80 -16.59
N GLY A 33 -12.27 9.50 -16.88
CA GLY A 33 -12.58 9.88 -18.25
C GLY A 33 -14.00 10.39 -18.44
N LEU A 34 -14.19 11.38 -19.32
CA LEU A 34 -15.50 11.79 -19.85
C LEU A 34 -15.61 11.49 -21.35
N LEU A 35 -14.53 11.73 -22.11
CA LEU A 35 -14.42 11.47 -23.56
C LEU A 35 -13.29 10.48 -23.90
N ASN A 36 -12.17 10.55 -23.18
CA ASN A 36 -11.10 9.54 -23.21
C ASN A 36 -11.15 8.75 -21.91
N HIS A 37 -11.17 7.42 -22.02
CA HIS A 37 -11.24 6.51 -20.88
C HIS A 37 -9.83 6.06 -20.50
N GLU A 38 -9.36 6.50 -19.35
CA GLU A 38 -8.04 6.16 -18.82
C GLU A 38 -8.21 5.29 -17.57
N GLU A 39 -7.61 4.11 -17.59
CA GLU A 39 -7.66 3.14 -16.50
C GLU A 39 -6.25 2.92 -15.97
N ASN A 40 -6.05 3.31 -14.71
CA ASN A 40 -4.77 3.24 -14.02
C ASN A 40 -4.88 2.29 -12.83
N ASP A 41 -4.21 1.15 -12.93
CA ASP A 41 -4.16 0.13 -11.88
C ASP A 41 -2.84 0.18 -11.13
N ALA A 42 -2.91 0.11 -9.79
CA ALA A 42 -1.76 -0.02 -8.92
C ALA A 42 -1.94 -1.20 -7.97
N TYR A 43 -0.96 -2.11 -7.95
CA TYR A 43 -0.98 -3.25 -7.02
C TYR A 43 -0.56 -2.84 -5.61
N MET A 44 -1.26 -3.37 -4.60
CA MET A 44 -1.02 -3.07 -3.19
C MET A 44 0.41 -3.42 -2.75
N TYR A 45 0.96 -4.55 -3.19
CA TYR A 45 2.33 -4.96 -2.85
C TYR A 45 3.41 -4.04 -3.41
N LYS A 46 3.12 -3.23 -4.44
CA LYS A 46 4.07 -2.28 -5.03
C LYS A 46 4.00 -0.91 -4.36
N ILE A 47 3.02 -0.66 -3.49
CA ILE A 47 2.87 0.61 -2.79
C ILE A 47 3.94 0.67 -1.70
N VAL A 48 4.71 1.75 -1.73
CA VAL A 48 5.82 2.00 -0.81
C VAL A 48 5.41 3.01 0.25
N ASP A 49 4.74 4.09 -0.16
CA ASP A 49 4.31 5.18 0.73
C ASP A 49 2.92 5.69 0.34
N VAL A 50 2.19 6.19 1.33
CA VAL A 50 0.85 6.75 1.13
C VAL A 50 0.73 8.07 1.90
N ARG A 51 0.49 9.15 1.18
CA ARG A 51 0.25 10.48 1.75
C ARG A 51 -1.22 10.87 1.68
N LEU A 52 -1.66 11.61 2.68
CA LEU A 52 -2.99 12.21 2.74
C LEU A 52 -2.80 13.72 2.69
N ASP A 53 -3.38 14.35 1.68
CA ASP A 53 -3.49 15.80 1.58
C ASP A 53 -4.95 16.21 1.82
N THR A 54 -5.15 17.28 2.58
CA THR A 54 -6.46 17.82 2.90
C THR A 54 -6.38 19.34 2.94
N SER A 55 -7.03 19.98 1.97
CA SER A 55 -7.19 21.43 1.91
C SER A 55 -8.19 21.93 2.97
N LEU A 56 -8.14 23.20 3.34
CA LEU A 56 -9.05 23.78 4.35
C LEU A 56 -10.53 23.61 4.00
N LEU A 57 -10.89 23.80 2.72
CA LEU A 57 -12.24 23.57 2.23
C LEU A 57 -12.61 22.08 2.24
N GLU A 58 -11.69 21.21 1.81
CA GLU A 58 -11.91 19.76 1.86
C GLU A 58 -12.15 19.29 3.30
N ARG A 59 -11.39 19.81 4.28
CA ARG A 59 -11.59 19.51 5.70
C ARG A 59 -12.96 19.94 6.21
N LEU A 60 -13.51 21.06 5.72
CA LEU A 60 -14.86 21.52 6.07
C LEU A 60 -15.95 20.66 5.43
N PHE A 61 -15.73 20.15 4.22
CA PHE A 61 -16.66 19.27 3.50
C PHE A 61 -16.44 17.77 3.78
N GLY A 62 -15.48 17.42 4.63
CA GLY A 62 -15.10 16.04 4.93
C GLY A 62 -14.59 15.31 3.69
N LEU A 63 -13.79 15.96 2.86
CA LEU A 63 -13.11 15.43 1.69
C LEU A 63 -11.59 15.39 1.94
N GLY A 64 -10.87 14.64 1.13
CA GLY A 64 -9.41 14.62 1.11
C GLY A 64 -8.86 13.90 -0.11
N THR A 65 -7.56 14.06 -0.33
CA THR A 65 -6.84 13.49 -1.46
C THR A 65 -5.76 12.55 -0.96
N VAL A 66 -5.78 11.30 -1.42
CA VAL A 66 -4.80 10.26 -1.04
C VAL A 66 -3.83 10.04 -2.19
N HIS A 67 -2.55 10.27 -1.95
CA HIS A 67 -1.47 10.02 -2.90
C HIS A 67 -0.78 8.71 -2.53
N CYS A 68 -0.85 7.72 -3.41
CA CYS A 68 -0.13 6.47 -3.31
C CYS A 68 1.14 6.53 -4.17
N TYR A 69 2.28 6.26 -3.56
CA TYR A 69 3.58 6.20 -4.23
C TYR A 69 3.98 4.73 -4.36
N GLY A 70 4.16 4.30 -5.61
CA GLY A 70 4.54 2.93 -5.94
C GLY A 70 5.86 2.87 -6.69
N GLY A 71 6.46 1.68 -6.72
CA GLY A 71 7.69 1.42 -7.49
C GLY A 71 7.46 0.97 -8.93
N ASP A 72 6.25 1.13 -9.48
CA ASP A 72 5.95 0.66 -10.84
C ASP A 72 6.45 1.65 -11.90
N VAL A 73 6.97 1.13 -13.01
CA VAL A 73 7.61 1.93 -14.07
C VAL A 73 6.58 2.70 -14.90
N THR A 74 5.38 2.16 -15.03
CA THR A 74 4.28 2.72 -15.83
C THR A 74 3.52 3.83 -15.12
N ASN A 75 3.33 3.73 -13.81
CA ASN A 75 2.57 4.70 -13.01
C ASN A 75 3.18 4.82 -11.60
N PRO A 76 4.20 5.66 -11.39
CA PRO A 76 4.90 5.77 -10.11
C PRO A 76 4.05 6.44 -9.01
N THR A 77 3.03 7.22 -9.40
CA THR A 77 2.19 7.99 -8.48
C THR A 77 0.73 7.88 -8.85
N LEU A 78 -0.10 7.37 -7.93
CA LEU A 78 -1.54 7.26 -8.09
C LEU A 78 -2.24 8.17 -7.09
N ALA A 79 -3.02 9.14 -7.56
CA ALA A 79 -3.73 10.08 -6.69
C ALA A 79 -5.24 9.86 -6.72
N LEU A 80 -5.82 9.56 -5.57
CA LEU A 80 -7.25 9.52 -5.36
C LEU A 80 -7.73 10.88 -4.83
N VAL A 81 -8.43 11.66 -5.66
CA VAL A 81 -8.71 13.08 -5.41
C VAL A 81 -10.16 13.30 -4.97
N HIS A 82 -10.39 14.17 -3.99
CA HIS A 82 -11.71 14.57 -3.47
C HIS A 82 -12.57 13.39 -3.01
N ILE A 83 -12.03 12.58 -2.11
CA ILE A 83 -12.69 11.43 -1.51
C ILE A 83 -13.23 11.80 -0.12
N LYS A 84 -14.47 11.37 0.20
CA LYS A 84 -15.07 11.62 1.53
C LYS A 84 -14.33 10.93 2.68
N ASN A 85 -13.98 9.66 2.51
CA ASN A 85 -13.38 8.86 3.58
C ASN A 85 -11.87 8.70 3.42
N ALA A 86 -11.16 9.76 3.02
CA ALA A 86 -9.75 9.70 2.66
C ALA A 86 -8.87 9.12 3.79
N LYS A 87 -9.20 9.44 5.05
CA LYS A 87 -8.50 8.90 6.24
C LYS A 87 -8.71 7.39 6.42
N GLN A 88 -9.93 6.89 6.23
CA GLN A 88 -10.21 5.45 6.34
C GLN A 88 -9.53 4.67 5.22
N ILE A 89 -9.57 5.20 4.00
CA ILE A 89 -8.94 4.59 2.84
C ILE A 89 -7.43 4.55 2.98
N LYS A 90 -6.82 5.64 3.47
CA LYS A 90 -5.39 5.64 3.80
C LYS A 90 -5.05 4.50 4.77
N ASN A 91 -5.77 4.38 5.87
CA ASN A 91 -5.52 3.33 6.87
C ASN A 91 -5.73 1.93 6.28
N PHE A 92 -6.76 1.75 5.46
CA PHE A 92 -7.03 0.49 4.78
C PHE A 92 -5.89 0.09 3.80
N ILE A 93 -5.37 1.05 3.04
CA ILE A 93 -4.24 0.82 2.12
C ILE A 93 -2.97 0.46 2.92
N LEU A 94 -2.73 1.15 4.04
CA LEU A 94 -1.60 0.85 4.94
C LEU A 94 -1.70 -0.59 5.46
N GLU A 95 -2.83 -0.96 6.05
CA GLU A 95 -3.05 -2.30 6.60
C GLU A 95 -2.95 -3.40 5.52
N ALA A 96 -3.56 -3.19 4.35
CA ALA A 96 -3.47 -4.13 3.24
C ALA A 96 -2.03 -4.29 2.73
N SER A 97 -1.25 -3.19 2.70
CA SER A 97 0.17 -3.25 2.32
C SER A 97 1.03 -4.00 3.35
N GLU A 98 0.73 -3.85 4.64
CA GLU A 98 1.40 -4.56 5.73
C GLU A 98 1.07 -6.05 5.71
N GLU A 99 -0.20 -6.41 5.53
CA GLU A 99 -0.65 -7.81 5.46
C GLU A 99 0.07 -8.56 4.33
N GLN A 100 0.26 -7.93 3.18
CA GLN A 100 0.99 -8.53 2.05
C GLN A 100 2.50 -8.64 2.31
N ARG A 101 3.11 -7.71 3.07
CA ARG A 101 4.51 -7.84 3.50
C ARG A 101 4.71 -8.98 4.48
N ILE A 102 3.77 -9.17 5.41
CA ILE A 102 3.81 -10.29 6.37
C ILE A 102 3.71 -11.63 5.64
N LYS A 103 2.78 -11.77 4.68
CA LYS A 103 2.63 -13.00 3.88
C LYS A 103 3.91 -13.40 3.13
N ARG A 104 4.73 -12.45 2.67
CA ARG A 104 6.04 -12.78 2.07
C ARG A 104 7.09 -13.18 3.10
N ARG A 105 7.11 -12.55 4.29
CA ARG A 105 8.06 -12.92 5.35
C ARG A 105 7.83 -14.34 5.87
N THR A 106 6.56 -14.75 6.01
CA THR A 106 6.23 -16.09 6.51
C THR A 106 6.59 -17.19 5.52
N LEU A 107 6.43 -16.95 4.22
CA LEU A 107 6.79 -17.93 3.18
C LEU A 107 8.31 -18.17 3.12
N ASN A 108 9.14 -17.13 3.25
CA ASN A 108 10.60 -17.29 3.17
C ASN A 108 11.22 -18.00 4.40
N THR A 109 10.50 -18.07 5.52
CA THR A 109 11.01 -18.77 6.73
C THR A 109 10.66 -20.26 6.72
N MET A 110 9.61 -20.67 6.01
CA MET A 110 9.20 -22.08 5.93
C MET A 110 10.13 -22.94 5.07
N ASP A 111 10.80 -22.36 4.06
CA ASP A 111 11.82 -23.09 3.28
C ASP A 111 13.18 -23.21 3.99
N VAL A 112 13.49 -22.33 4.94
CA VAL A 112 14.76 -22.38 5.71
C VAL A 112 14.72 -23.45 6.81
N ALA A 113 13.54 -23.84 7.30
CA ALA A 113 13.42 -24.90 8.32
C ALA A 113 13.53 -26.33 7.73
N GLY A 114 13.44 -26.49 6.41
CA GLY A 114 13.51 -27.79 5.73
C GLY A 114 14.90 -28.17 5.18
N SER A 115 15.92 -27.32 5.36
CA SER A 115 17.27 -27.54 4.78
C SER A 115 18.38 -27.74 5.83
N PHE A 116 18.05 -28.08 7.08
CA PHE A 116 19.04 -28.38 8.14
C PHE A 116 18.83 -29.78 8.76
N ASP A 117 18.67 -30.82 7.95
CA ASP A 117 18.82 -32.21 8.40
C ASP A 117 19.99 -32.86 7.65
N GLY A 118 21.21 -32.56 8.12
CA GLY A 118 22.40 -33.16 7.51
C GLY A 118 23.71 -32.53 7.95
N ALA A 119 24.08 -32.66 9.22
CA ALA A 119 25.46 -32.91 9.65
C ALA A 119 25.53 -32.93 11.19
N GLN A 120 25.83 -34.10 11.72
CA GLN A 120 26.33 -34.30 13.07
C GLN A 120 27.65 -33.56 13.29
N GLY A 121 27.88 -33.12 14.53
CA GLY A 121 29.18 -33.36 15.16
C GLY A 121 30.08 -32.15 15.40
N ASN A 122 30.24 -31.85 16.69
CA ASN A 122 31.30 -31.09 17.36
C ASN A 122 31.44 -29.59 17.07
N VAL A 123 30.84 -28.82 17.98
CA VAL A 123 31.29 -27.48 18.33
C VAL A 123 32.38 -27.63 19.40
N ASP A 124 33.64 -27.66 18.98
CA ASP A 124 34.78 -27.36 19.85
C ASP A 124 34.85 -25.83 20.01
N CYS A 125 34.23 -25.32 21.08
CA CYS A 125 34.38 -23.94 21.53
C CYS A 125 35.62 -23.82 22.42
N ASP A 126 36.78 -23.47 21.86
CA ASP A 126 37.91 -22.96 22.64
C ASP A 126 37.87 -21.42 22.64
N CYS A 127 37.23 -20.87 23.67
CA CYS A 127 37.22 -19.45 23.96
C CYS A 127 37.36 -19.23 25.47
N GLY A 128 38.60 -19.05 25.95
CA GLY A 128 38.87 -18.11 27.03
C GLY A 128 39.73 -18.60 28.20
N GLY A 129 40.71 -17.77 28.55
CA GLY A 129 41.42 -17.82 29.83
C GLY A 129 42.87 -17.35 29.68
N GLN A 130 43.14 -16.05 29.51
CA GLN A 130 43.56 -15.15 30.60
C GLN A 130 44.61 -15.71 31.58
N HIS A 131 45.73 -14.99 31.66
CA HIS A 131 46.46 -14.53 32.86
C HIS A 131 47.96 -14.86 32.95
N MET A 132 48.72 -13.75 32.95
CA MET A 132 49.81 -13.37 33.87
C MET A 132 51.15 -14.14 33.85
N GLY A 133 52.21 -13.34 33.75
CA GLY A 133 53.60 -13.72 33.99
C GLY A 133 54.56 -12.78 33.27
#